data_AF-A0A3C2E742-F1
#
_entry.id   AF-A0A3C2E742-F1
#
_cell.length_a   1.000
_cell.length_b   1.000
_cell.length_c   1.000
_cell.angle_alpha   90.00
_cell.angle_beta   90.00
_cell.angle_gamma   90.00
#
_symmetry.space_group_name_H-M   'P 1'
#
loop_
_entity.id
_entity.type
_entity.pdbx_description
1 polymer ?
#
loop_
_entity_poly.entity_id
_entity_poly.type
_entity_poly.pdbx_seq_one_letter_code
_entity_poly.pdbx_strand_id
1 'polypeptide(L)'
;VVYLYPRLAIPDGVTPDNHRRYLRGHTVISGVTGLVWTGFAIAYLDPTSLLSLFITVNMVSSISLGGMLPSAEYRPTFLALATGMFLPFSLYWLITVDGPARLIGLGLLMLYGFGLLVSARAELQTLESLAARRTRELTNRLRAQNRVIEKASAEKSRFLAATSHDMSQPLQAQG
;
A
#
# COMPACT_ATOMS: atom_id res chain seq x y z
N VAL A 1 1.77 6.86 -19.06
CA VAL A 1 0.55 7.32 -18.34
C VAL A 1 0.80 7.49 -16.83
N VAL A 2 1.34 6.46 -16.14
CA VAL A 2 1.62 6.49 -14.69
C VAL A 2 2.46 7.70 -14.24
N TYR A 3 3.45 8.12 -15.02
CA TYR A 3 4.29 9.29 -14.71
C TYR A 3 3.60 10.66 -14.96
N LEU A 4 2.68 10.71 -15.92
CA LEU A 4 2.01 11.95 -16.34
C LEU A 4 0.77 12.24 -15.48
N TYR A 5 0.07 11.19 -15.03
CA TYR A 5 -1.12 11.32 -14.22
C TYR A 5 -0.93 12.17 -12.94
N PRO A 6 0.09 11.95 -12.08
CA PRO A 6 0.29 12.79 -10.91
C PRO A 6 0.57 14.24 -11.27
N ARG A 7 1.32 14.51 -12.34
CA ARG A 7 1.62 15.88 -12.79
C ARG A 7 0.41 16.65 -13.31
N LEU A 8 -0.56 15.95 -13.91
CA LEU A 8 -1.75 16.56 -14.49
C LEU A 8 -2.93 16.61 -13.50
N ALA A 9 -3.14 15.53 -12.76
CA ALA A 9 -4.30 15.40 -11.89
C ALA A 9 -4.11 16.15 -10.57
N ILE A 10 -2.88 16.21 -10.06
CA ILE A 10 -2.57 16.81 -8.74
C ILE A 10 -1.19 17.49 -8.77
N PRO A 11 -1.06 18.61 -9.53
CA PRO A 11 0.21 19.33 -9.65
C PRO A 11 0.75 19.81 -8.29
N ASP A 12 -0.14 20.12 -7.34
CA ASP A 12 0.22 20.60 -5.99
C ASP A 12 0.52 19.49 -4.98
N GLY A 13 0.50 18.22 -5.42
CA GLY A 13 0.79 17.06 -4.58
C GLY A 13 -0.40 16.51 -3.79
N VAL A 14 -0.21 15.32 -3.21
CA VAL A 14 -1.28 14.58 -2.53
C VAL A 14 -1.54 15.15 -1.13
N THR A 15 -2.78 15.54 -0.86
CA THR A 15 -3.27 16.05 0.43
C THR A 15 -4.28 15.09 1.06
N PRO A 16 -4.57 15.22 2.37
CA PRO A 16 -5.61 14.43 3.04
C PRO A 16 -6.99 14.55 2.40
N ASP A 17 -7.29 15.64 1.69
CA ASP A 17 -8.60 15.82 1.04
C ASP A 17 -8.66 15.19 -0.36
N ASN A 18 -7.52 15.15 -1.08
CA ASN A 18 -7.49 14.70 -2.49
C ASN A 18 -7.01 13.24 -2.67
N HIS A 19 -6.40 12.61 -1.66
CA HIS A 19 -5.77 11.29 -1.79
C HIS A 19 -6.72 10.19 -2.30
N ARG A 20 -7.98 10.17 -1.86
CA ARG A 20 -8.96 9.15 -2.32
C ARG A 20 -9.25 9.28 -3.80
N ARG A 21 -9.40 10.51 -4.29
CA ARG A 21 -9.65 10.78 -5.71
C ARG A 21 -8.43 10.41 -6.54
N TYR A 22 -7.23 10.77 -6.07
CA TYR A 22 -5.97 10.38 -6.69
C TYR A 22 -5.88 8.87 -6.91
N LEU A 23 -6.03 8.11 -5.82
CA LEU A 23 -5.88 6.66 -5.80
C LEU A 23 -6.93 5.97 -6.65
N ARG A 24 -8.18 6.44 -6.63
CA ARG A 24 -9.24 5.92 -7.51
C ARG A 24 -8.90 6.11 -8.98
N GLY A 25 -8.49 7.31 -9.39
CA GLY A 25 -8.12 7.55 -10.79
C GLY A 25 -6.87 6.76 -11.20
N HIS A 26 -5.90 6.59 -10.29
CA HIS A 26 -4.74 5.74 -10.54
C HIS A 26 -5.14 4.28 -10.74
N THR A 27 -6.04 3.74 -9.93
CA THR A 27 -6.60 2.38 -10.09
C THR A 27 -7.29 2.21 -11.43
N VAL A 28 -8.11 3.18 -11.87
CA VAL A 28 -8.76 3.12 -13.20
C VAL A 28 -7.72 3.10 -14.31
N ILE A 29 -6.72 3.97 -14.24
CA ILE A 29 -5.63 4.04 -15.23
C ILE A 29 -4.86 2.72 -15.30
N SER A 30 -4.60 2.09 -14.16
CA SER A 30 -3.90 0.80 -14.11
C SER A 30 -4.75 -0.33 -14.70
N GLY A 31 -6.06 -0.35 -14.45
CA GLY A 31 -6.98 -1.29 -15.09
C GLY A 31 -7.04 -1.11 -16.61
N VAL A 32 -7.18 0.13 -17.08
CA VAL A 32 -7.14 0.46 -18.52
C VAL A 32 -5.81 0.05 -19.14
N THR A 33 -4.70 0.30 -18.44
CA THR A 33 -3.36 -0.11 -18.90
C THR A 33 -3.30 -1.62 -19.08
N GLY A 34 -3.83 -2.40 -18.12
CA GLY A 34 -3.91 -3.86 -18.23
C GLY A 34 -4.73 -4.30 -19.44
N LEU A 35 -5.92 -3.73 -19.63
CA LEU A 35 -6.76 -4.05 -20.78
C LEU A 35 -6.11 -3.72 -22.13
N VAL A 36 -5.39 -2.60 -22.24
CA VAL A 36 -4.67 -2.21 -23.46
C VAL A 36 -3.58 -3.22 -23.79
N TRP A 37 -2.75 -3.60 -22.81
CA TRP A 37 -1.67 -4.56 -23.03
C TRP A 37 -2.20 -5.97 -23.31
N THR A 38 -3.29 -6.39 -22.66
CA THR A 38 -3.96 -7.64 -23.03
C THR A 38 -4.55 -7.57 -24.42
N GLY A 39 -5.13 -6.44 -24.83
CA GLY A 39 -5.58 -6.24 -26.21
C GLY A 39 -4.46 -6.47 -27.22
N PHE A 40 -3.25 -5.96 -26.95
CA PHE A 40 -2.09 -6.23 -27.79
C PHE A 40 -1.64 -7.70 -27.75
N ALA A 41 -1.65 -8.35 -26.59
CA ALA A 41 -1.32 -9.77 -26.48
C ALA A 41 -2.29 -10.64 -27.30
N ILE A 42 -3.58 -10.35 -27.20
CA ILE A 42 -4.65 -11.04 -27.94
C ILE A 42 -4.47 -10.81 -29.45
N ALA A 43 -4.24 -9.57 -29.88
CA ALA A 43 -4.06 -9.24 -31.28
C ALA A 43 -2.80 -9.88 -31.91
N TYR A 44 -1.75 -10.08 -31.11
CA TYR A 44 -0.50 -10.71 -31.56
C TYR A 44 -0.55 -12.26 -31.49
N LEU A 45 -1.51 -12.84 -30.77
CA LEU A 45 -1.56 -14.29 -30.55
C LEU A 45 -1.85 -15.06 -31.83
N ASP A 46 -0.84 -15.76 -32.34
CA ASP A 46 -0.98 -16.86 -33.30
C ASP A 46 -0.90 -18.22 -32.59
N PRO A 47 -2.02 -18.98 -32.50
CA PRO A 47 -2.06 -20.28 -31.83
C PRO A 47 -1.18 -21.36 -32.47
N THR A 48 -0.75 -21.17 -33.72
CA THR A 48 0.08 -22.13 -34.46
C THR A 48 1.58 -21.90 -34.25
N SER A 49 1.95 -20.73 -33.74
CA SER A 49 3.35 -20.33 -33.54
C SER A 49 3.75 -20.45 -32.07
N LEU A 50 4.66 -21.40 -31.78
CA LEU A 50 5.20 -21.57 -30.42
C LEU A 50 5.88 -20.30 -29.90
N LEU A 51 6.55 -19.54 -30.79
CA LEU A 51 7.16 -18.27 -30.43
C LEU A 51 6.11 -17.23 -30.03
N SER A 52 4.99 -17.17 -30.76
CA SER A 52 3.88 -16.27 -30.42
C SER A 52 3.25 -16.63 -29.08
N LEU A 53 3.01 -17.93 -28.84
CA LEU A 53 2.50 -18.44 -27.56
C LEU A 53 3.42 -18.03 -26.40
N PHE A 54 4.73 -18.21 -26.56
CA PHE A 54 5.72 -17.83 -25.56
C PHE A 54 5.74 -16.32 -25.28
N ILE A 55 5.80 -15.50 -26.33
CA ILE A 55 5.89 -14.03 -26.22
C ILE A 55 4.66 -13.47 -25.50
N THR A 56 3.46 -13.87 -25.90
CA THR A 56 2.22 -13.34 -25.32
C THR A 56 2.04 -13.71 -23.85
N VAL A 57 2.34 -14.97 -23.49
CA VAL A 57 2.33 -15.43 -22.09
C VAL A 57 3.37 -14.67 -21.26
N ASN A 58 4.59 -14.52 -21.79
CA ASN A 58 5.65 -13.79 -21.08
C ASN A 58 5.29 -12.32 -20.91
N MET A 59 4.74 -11.66 -21.93
CA MET A 59 4.34 -10.26 -21.87
C MET A 59 3.28 -10.02 -20.79
N VAL A 60 2.20 -10.81 -20.79
CA VAL A 60 1.12 -10.70 -19.79
C VAL A 60 1.64 -10.99 -18.39
N SER A 61 2.45 -12.04 -18.23
CA SER A 61 3.00 -12.41 -16.92
C SER A 61 3.98 -11.36 -16.39
N SER A 62 4.96 -10.95 -17.20
CA SER A 62 6.01 -10.00 -16.79
C SER A 62 5.45 -8.63 -16.42
N ILE A 63 4.52 -8.08 -17.20
CA ILE A 63 3.93 -6.77 -16.88
C ILE A 63 3.05 -6.86 -15.63
N SER A 64 2.27 -7.95 -15.48
CA SER A 64 1.41 -8.12 -14.31
C SER A 64 2.21 -8.32 -13.02
N LEU A 65 3.24 -9.18 -13.05
CA LEU A 65 4.13 -9.41 -11.90
C LEU A 65 4.99 -8.18 -11.60
N GLY A 66 5.48 -7.48 -12.62
CA GLY A 66 6.21 -6.22 -12.46
C GLY A 66 5.39 -5.15 -11.76
N GLY A 67 4.07 -5.10 -12.00
CA GLY A 67 3.16 -4.22 -11.29
C GLY A 67 2.94 -4.56 -9.80
N MET A 68 3.27 -5.78 -9.39
CA MET A 68 3.06 -6.27 -8.02
C MET A 68 4.03 -5.66 -7.00
N LEU A 69 5.28 -5.37 -7.41
CA LEU A 69 6.32 -4.81 -6.53
C LEU A 69 6.08 -3.32 -6.16
N PRO A 70 5.76 -2.41 -7.11
CA PRO A 70 5.53 -0.99 -6.79
C PRO A 70 4.13 -0.71 -6.26
N SER A 71 3.13 -1.53 -6.65
CA SER A 71 1.71 -1.28 -6.32
C SER A 71 1.25 -1.98 -5.03
N ALA A 72 2.16 -2.67 -4.33
CA ALA A 72 1.87 -3.31 -3.05
C ALA A 72 1.38 -2.32 -1.98
N GLU A 73 1.76 -1.04 -2.10
CA GLU A 73 1.35 0.03 -1.19
C GLU A 73 -0.16 0.36 -1.29
N TYR A 74 -0.77 0.19 -2.47
CA TYR A 74 -2.21 0.36 -2.66
C TYR A 74 -2.80 -0.78 -3.51
N ARG A 75 -3.17 -1.85 -2.81
CA ARG A 75 -3.71 -3.11 -3.37
C ARG A 75 -4.74 -2.94 -4.50
N PRO A 76 -5.73 -2.03 -4.43
CA PRO A 76 -6.71 -1.90 -5.51
C PRO A 76 -6.11 -1.61 -6.89
N THR A 77 -4.98 -0.89 -6.94
CA THR A 77 -4.29 -0.60 -8.20
C THR A 77 -3.68 -1.86 -8.81
N PHE A 78 -3.03 -2.70 -7.99
CA PHE A 78 -2.52 -3.99 -8.44
C PHE A 78 -3.65 -4.88 -8.94
N LEU A 79 -4.75 -4.98 -8.18
CA LEU A 79 -5.92 -5.77 -8.57
C LEU A 79 -6.45 -5.31 -9.93
N ALA A 80 -6.67 -4.02 -10.14
CA ALA A 80 -7.18 -3.51 -11.41
C ALA A 80 -6.28 -3.89 -12.59
N LEU A 81 -4.95 -3.72 -12.46
CA LEU A 81 -3.98 -4.10 -13.49
C LEU A 81 -4.01 -5.62 -13.73
N ALA A 82 -3.87 -6.42 -12.68
CA ALA A 82 -3.79 -7.88 -12.76
C ALA A 82 -5.09 -8.50 -13.31
N THR A 83 -6.26 -7.99 -12.89
CA THR A 83 -7.56 -8.41 -13.43
C THR A 83 -7.68 -8.03 -14.91
N GLY A 84 -7.32 -6.80 -15.28
CA GLY A 84 -7.35 -6.36 -16.68
C GLY A 84 -6.38 -7.13 -17.57
N MET A 85 -5.32 -7.67 -16.99
CA MET A 85 -4.33 -8.48 -17.70
C MET A 85 -4.73 -9.95 -17.80
N PHE A 86 -4.74 -10.65 -16.67
CA PHE A 86 -4.86 -12.10 -16.63
C PHE A 86 -6.25 -12.59 -17.01
N LEU A 87 -7.32 -11.98 -16.48
CA LEU A 87 -8.66 -12.52 -16.66
C LEU A 87 -9.07 -12.59 -18.14
N PRO A 88 -9.06 -11.48 -18.92
CA PRO A 88 -9.44 -11.55 -20.32
C PRO A 88 -8.46 -12.37 -21.18
N PHE A 89 -7.14 -12.29 -20.91
CA PHE A 89 -6.16 -13.04 -21.70
C PHE A 89 -6.28 -14.55 -21.48
N SER A 90 -6.40 -14.99 -20.23
CA SER A 90 -6.60 -16.41 -19.90
C SER A 90 -7.88 -16.97 -20.51
N LEU A 91 -8.98 -16.22 -20.44
CA LEU A 91 -10.24 -16.66 -21.04
C LEU A 91 -10.12 -16.77 -22.56
N TYR A 92 -9.51 -15.77 -23.21
CA TYR A 92 -9.26 -15.82 -24.64
C TYR A 92 -8.38 -17.03 -25.01
N TRP A 93 -7.27 -17.23 -24.31
CA TRP A 93 -6.37 -18.36 -24.51
C TRP A 93 -7.06 -19.72 -24.43
N LEU A 94 -7.92 -19.90 -23.42
CA LEU A 94 -8.66 -21.16 -23.21
C LEU A 94 -9.61 -21.48 -24.37
N ILE A 95 -10.07 -20.46 -25.09
CA ILE A 95 -10.98 -20.59 -26.23
C ILE A 95 -10.21 -20.78 -27.54
N THR A 96 -9.08 -20.10 -27.72
CA THR A 96 -8.39 -20.03 -29.01
C THR A 96 -7.24 -21.01 -29.19
N VAL A 97 -6.61 -21.47 -28.09
CA VAL A 97 -5.46 -22.37 -28.15
C VAL A 97 -5.93 -23.81 -27.98
N ASP A 98 -5.51 -24.68 -28.89
CA ASP A 98 -5.85 -26.11 -28.88
C ASP A 98 -4.75 -26.98 -28.26
N GLY A 99 -5.12 -28.24 -27.97
CA GLY A 99 -4.20 -29.23 -27.45
C GLY A 99 -3.71 -28.95 -26.02
N PRO A 100 -2.60 -29.57 -25.60
CA PRO A 100 -2.07 -29.43 -24.23
C PRO A 100 -1.73 -27.99 -23.84
N ALA A 101 -1.36 -27.14 -24.81
CA ALA A 101 -1.04 -25.74 -24.58
C ALA A 101 -2.24 -24.94 -24.05
N ARG A 102 -3.48 -25.39 -24.29
CA ARG A 102 -4.69 -24.78 -23.72
C ARG A 102 -4.64 -24.70 -22.19
N LEU A 103 -4.02 -25.68 -21.52
CA LEU A 103 -3.89 -25.72 -20.05
C LEU A 103 -3.08 -24.56 -19.47
N ILE A 104 -2.26 -23.88 -20.27
CA ILE A 104 -1.56 -22.66 -19.85
C ILE A 104 -2.56 -21.57 -19.45
N GLY A 105 -3.72 -21.49 -20.10
CA GLY A 105 -4.78 -20.55 -19.72
C GLY A 105 -5.27 -20.77 -18.28
N LEU A 106 -5.38 -22.03 -17.84
CA LEU A 106 -5.69 -22.37 -16.44
C LEU A 106 -4.52 -22.00 -15.52
N GLY A 107 -3.28 -22.28 -15.93
CA GLY A 107 -2.09 -21.89 -15.19
C GLY A 107 -2.00 -20.38 -14.96
N LEU A 108 -2.38 -19.57 -15.95
CA LEU A 108 -2.46 -18.12 -15.84
C LEU A 108 -3.55 -17.66 -14.85
N LEU A 109 -4.71 -18.33 -14.82
CA LEU A 109 -5.74 -18.07 -13.81
C LEU A 109 -5.28 -18.46 -12.39
N MET A 110 -4.54 -19.55 -12.25
CA MET A 110 -3.94 -19.94 -10.98
C MET A 110 -2.89 -18.91 -10.54
N LEU A 111 -2.04 -18.45 -11.45
CA LEU A 111 -1.06 -17.41 -11.19
C LEU A 111 -1.74 -16.09 -10.78
N TYR A 112 -2.84 -15.72 -11.43
CA TYR A 112 -3.67 -14.59 -11.04
C TYR A 112 -4.21 -14.76 -9.61
N GLY A 113 -4.84 -15.89 -9.31
CA GLY A 113 -5.36 -16.20 -7.97
C GLY A 113 -4.26 -16.17 -6.90
N PHE A 114 -3.08 -16.71 -7.21
CA PHE A 114 -1.92 -16.64 -6.34
C PHE A 114 -1.47 -15.19 -6.10
N GLY A 115 -1.41 -14.38 -7.16
CA GLY A 115 -1.12 -12.95 -7.04
C GLY A 115 -2.12 -12.20 -6.14
N LEU A 116 -3.42 -12.52 -6.23
CA LEU A 116 -4.44 -11.95 -5.35
C LEU A 116 -4.21 -12.31 -3.87
N LEU A 117 -3.82 -13.55 -3.59
CA LEU A 117 -3.53 -14.03 -2.23
C LEU A 117 -2.27 -13.36 -1.66
N VAL A 118 -1.19 -13.31 -2.44
CA VAL A 118 0.07 -12.64 -2.05
C VAL A 118 -0.19 -11.16 -1.78
N SER A 119 -0.94 -10.50 -2.66
CA SER A 119 -1.31 -9.09 -2.50
C SER A 119 -2.16 -8.83 -1.25
N ALA A 120 -3.10 -9.72 -0.92
CA ALA A 120 -3.88 -9.62 0.31
C ALA A 120 -3.00 -9.71 1.56
N ARG A 121 -2.02 -10.62 1.57
CA ARG A 121 -1.07 -10.75 2.69
C ARG A 121 -0.17 -9.52 2.82
N ALA A 122 0.32 -8.99 1.70
CA ALA A 122 1.15 -7.78 1.70
C ALA A 122 0.39 -6.54 2.24
N GLU A 123 -0.90 -6.41 1.90
CA GLU A 123 -1.75 -5.34 2.44
C GLU A 123 -1.90 -5.44 3.96
N LEU A 124 -2.21 -6.63 4.49
CA LEU A 124 -2.33 -6.86 5.93
C LEU A 124 -1.03 -6.54 6.66
N GLN A 125 0.10 -7.02 6.17
CA GLN A 125 1.42 -6.72 6.74
C GLN A 125 1.72 -5.21 6.76
N THR A 126 1.34 -4.50 5.69
CA THR A 126 1.50 -3.05 5.61
C THR A 126 0.66 -2.35 6.67
N LEU A 127 -0.61 -2.71 6.80
CA LEU A 127 -1.54 -2.15 7.80
C LEU A 127 -1.06 -2.42 9.24
N GLU A 128 -0.62 -3.64 9.53
CA GLU A 128 -0.05 -4.02 10.84
C GLU A 128 1.20 -3.19 11.16
N SER A 129 2.10 -3.00 10.18
CA SER A 129 3.30 -2.18 10.38
C SER A 129 2.96 -0.72 10.68
N LEU A 130 1.95 -0.17 9.99
CA LEU A 130 1.49 1.21 10.19
C LEU A 130 0.83 1.36 11.58
N ALA A 131 0.01 0.41 11.98
CA ALA A 131 -0.60 0.39 13.31
C ALA A 131 0.47 0.30 14.42
N ALA A 132 1.45 -0.60 14.27
CA ALA A 132 2.55 -0.74 15.22
C ALA A 132 3.39 0.54 15.33
N ARG A 133 3.67 1.23 14.21
CA ARG A 133 4.35 2.53 14.20
C ARG A 133 3.55 3.59 14.96
N ARG A 134 2.25 3.73 14.67
CA ARG A 134 1.36 4.69 15.36
C ARG A 134 1.31 4.45 16.87
N THR A 135 1.19 3.20 17.31
CA THR A 135 1.18 2.86 18.74
C THR A 135 2.50 3.22 19.42
N ARG A 136 3.65 2.97 18.77
CA ARG A 136 4.96 3.36 19.29
C ARG A 136 5.11 4.88 19.42
N GLU A 137 4.67 5.62 18.40
CA GLU A 137 4.69 7.09 18.42
C GLU A 137 3.80 7.66 19.54
N LEU A 138 2.59 7.13 19.69
CA LEU A 138 1.66 7.57 20.75
C LEU A 138 2.21 7.25 22.14
N THR A 139 2.76 6.05 22.33
CA THR A 139 3.40 5.63 23.59
C THR A 139 4.57 6.54 23.94
N ASN A 140 5.40 6.91 22.96
CA ASN A 140 6.53 7.82 23.18
C ASN A 140 6.05 9.23 23.55
N ARG A 141 4.99 9.73 22.93
CA ARG A 141 4.37 11.03 23.28
C ARG A 141 3.80 11.02 24.69
N LEU A 142 3.09 9.96 25.09
CA LEU A 142 2.55 9.81 26.45
C LEU A 142 3.68 9.75 27.49
N ARG A 143 4.75 8.99 27.22
CA ARG A 143 5.92 8.95 28.11
C ARG A 143 6.60 10.30 28.25
N ALA A 144 6.71 11.07 27.16
CA ALA A 144 7.27 12.42 27.21
C ALA A 144 6.40 13.37 28.06
N GLN A 145 5.08 13.33 27.89
CA GLN A 145 4.14 14.14 28.69
C GLN A 145 4.16 13.75 30.18
N ASN A 146 4.17 12.46 30.51
CA ASN A 146 4.25 12.01 31.91
C ASN A 146 5.53 12.51 32.58
N ARG A 147 6.68 12.48 31.90
CA ARG A 147 7.94 13.03 32.44
C ARG A 147 7.85 14.53 32.72
N VAL A 148 7.11 15.29 31.91
CA VAL A 148 6.88 16.73 32.15
C VAL A 148 6.00 16.93 33.38
N ILE A 149 4.93 16.16 33.51
CA ILE A 149 4.02 16.21 34.66
C ILE A 149 4.75 15.84 35.95
N GLU A 150 5.54 14.76 35.93
CA GLU A 150 6.35 14.31 37.07
C GLU A 150 7.34 15.38 37.52
N LYS A 151 8.05 16.03 36.57
CA LYS A 151 8.97 17.13 36.87
C LYS A 151 8.24 18.32 37.50
N ALA A 152 7.13 18.75 36.92
CA ALA A 152 6.34 19.85 37.46
C ALA A 152 5.78 19.53 38.86
N SER A 153 5.35 18.28 39.08
CA SER A 153 4.90 17.82 40.40
C SER A 153 6.04 17.82 41.43
N ALA A 154 7.24 17.36 41.05
CA ALA A 154 8.40 17.35 41.92
C ALA A 154 8.86 18.78 42.27
N GLU A 155 8.86 19.70 41.30
CA GLU A 155 9.15 21.12 41.51
C GLU A 155 8.13 21.77 42.45
N LYS A 156 6.83 21.51 42.24
CA LYS A 156 5.77 22.01 43.11
C LYS A 156 5.93 21.52 44.55
N SER A 157 6.19 20.22 44.74
CA SER A 157 6.43 19.65 46.07
C SER A 157 7.65 20.28 46.75
N ARG A 158 8.75 20.49 46.01
CA ARG A 158 9.95 21.15 46.52
C ARG A 158 9.70 22.61 46.90
N PHE A 159 8.95 23.35 46.08
CA PHE A 159 8.56 24.74 46.36
C PHE A 159 7.70 24.84 47.62
N LEU A 160 6.69 23.99 47.77
CA LEU A 160 5.83 23.95 48.95
C LEU A 160 6.61 23.57 50.22
N ALA A 161 7.53 22.61 50.12
CA ALA A 161 8.38 22.21 51.24
C ALA A 161 9.31 23.36 51.69
N ALA A 162 9.94 24.07 50.75
CA ALA A 162 10.77 25.24 51.04
C ALA A 162 9.95 26.37 51.67
N THR A 163 8.76 26.65 51.14
CA THR A 163 7.86 27.68 51.69
C THR A 163 7.42 27.34 53.11
N SER A 164 7.07 26.07 53.37
CA SER A 164 6.70 25.60 54.72
C SER A 164 7.86 25.74 55.71
N HIS A 165 9.08 25.39 55.27
CA HIS A 165 10.29 25.53 56.08
C HIS A 165 10.54 27.00 56.47
N ASP A 166 10.49 27.93 55.51
CA ASP A 166 10.71 29.36 55.74
C ASP A 166 9.57 30.00 56.56
N MET A 167 8.33 29.52 56.47
CA MET A 167 7.22 29.97 57.32
C MET A 167 7.30 29.43 58.76
N SER A 168 8.03 28.34 59.00
CA SER A 168 8.22 27.77 60.35
C SER A 168 9.37 28.42 61.13
N GLN A 169 10.30 29.08 60.45
CA GLN A 169 11.44 29.78 61.05
C GLN A 169 11.15 31.10 61.81
N PRO A 170 10.09 31.91 61.54
CA PRO A 170 9.92 33.20 62.22
C PRO A 170 9.20 33.13 63.57
N LEU A 171 8.60 32.00 63.96
CA LEU A 171 7.80 31.92 65.20
C LEU A 171 8.65 31.76 66.50
N GLN A 172 9.98 31.63 66.39
CA GLN A 172 10.89 31.60 67.55
C GLN A 172 11.54 32.96 67.86
N ALA A 173 11.25 34.02 67.10
CA ALA A 173 11.83 35.36 67.31
C ALA A 173 10.90 36.35 68.05
N GLN A 174 9.76 35.89 68.57
CA GLN A 174 8.82 36.71 69.36
C GLN A 174 8.55 36.16 70.78
N GLY A 175 9.52 35.44 71.36
CA GLY A 175 9.54 35.09 72.79
C GLY A 175 10.55 35.94 73.54
#